data_AF-A0A938HR06-F1
#
_entry.id   AF-A0A938HR06-F1
#
_cell.length_a   1.000
_cell.length_b   1.000
_cell.length_c   1.000
_cell.angle_alpha   90.00
_cell.angle_beta   90.00
_cell.angle_gamma   90.00
#
_symmetry.space_group_name_H-M   'P 1'
#
loop_
_entity.id
_entity.type
_entity.pdbx_description
1 polymer ?
#
loop_
_entity_poly.entity_id
_entity_poly.type
_entity_poly.pdbx_seq_one_letter_code
_entity_poly.pdbx_strand_id
1 'polypeptide(L)'
;TTGVRRKALEAVAVFRGAAVDRFIEAAARDEESLMRQSALHAMGRTCDPRWLGHVMRAMDSPEAAIRYEATLALGEIAEAEHPEHSGHLRCLRETLDDTDLEVQLAAVTALERIGGEGARRLLREATGSPEPSVAGAAREALEGLAVEDALLDDVGGSLADGRTMYGGFLRPDREDEEGYDWRAREIVVEADEASLDEAYLEDPGAWPRNN
;
A
#
# COMPACT_ATOMS: atom_id res chain seq x y z
N THR A 1 11.28 28.07 -5.08
CA THR A 1 10.55 28.10 -3.79
C THR A 1 10.12 26.70 -3.45
N THR A 2 9.97 26.36 -2.16
CA THR A 2 9.56 25.01 -1.75
C THR A 2 8.22 24.60 -2.37
N GLY A 3 7.25 25.53 -2.46
CA GLY A 3 5.96 25.24 -3.10
C GLY A 3 6.07 24.78 -4.56
N VAL A 4 7.01 25.33 -5.35
CA VAL A 4 7.24 24.86 -6.74
C VAL A 4 7.92 23.50 -6.76
N ARG A 5 8.90 23.27 -5.87
CA ARG A 5 9.59 21.96 -5.74
C ARG A 5 8.60 20.85 -5.38
N ARG A 6 7.71 21.10 -4.43
CA ARG A 6 6.65 20.17 -4.03
C ARG A 6 5.76 19.78 -5.19
N LYS A 7 5.14 20.76 -5.86
CA LYS A 7 4.24 20.50 -6.99
C LYS A 7 4.94 19.79 -8.14
N ALA A 8 6.21 20.11 -8.38
CA ALA A 8 7.01 19.42 -9.39
C ALA A 8 7.24 17.94 -9.02
N LEU A 9 7.52 17.66 -7.74
CA LEU A 9 7.69 16.28 -7.26
C LEU A 9 6.37 15.49 -7.34
N GLU A 10 5.28 16.06 -6.84
CA GLU A 10 3.95 15.43 -6.88
C GLU A 10 3.53 15.13 -8.33
N ALA A 11 3.76 16.06 -9.27
CA ALA A 11 3.44 15.88 -10.67
C ALA A 11 4.31 14.82 -11.38
N VAL A 12 5.59 14.71 -11.01
CA VAL A 12 6.50 13.74 -11.65
C VAL A 12 6.35 12.32 -11.10
N ALA A 13 5.73 12.15 -9.93
CA ALA A 13 5.58 10.87 -9.25
C ALA A 13 4.77 9.81 -10.03
N VAL A 14 3.92 10.24 -10.97
CA VAL A 14 3.20 9.34 -11.88
C VAL A 14 4.14 8.62 -12.87
N PHE A 15 5.36 9.13 -13.05
CA PHE A 15 6.38 8.51 -13.87
C PHE A 15 7.32 7.66 -13.02
N ARG A 16 7.59 6.43 -13.46
CA ARG A 16 8.53 5.53 -12.80
C ARG A 16 9.94 5.73 -13.35
N GLY A 17 10.95 5.76 -12.49
CA GLY A 17 12.35 5.72 -12.91
C GLY A 17 13.34 6.18 -11.84
N ALA A 18 14.58 5.70 -11.95
CA ALA A 18 15.65 5.96 -10.97
C ALA A 18 15.99 7.45 -10.74
N ALA A 19 15.61 8.34 -11.67
CA ALA A 19 15.73 9.78 -11.45
C ALA A 19 14.63 10.29 -10.50
N VAL A 20 13.39 9.82 -10.67
CA VAL A 20 12.25 10.16 -9.81
C VAL A 20 12.47 9.61 -8.42
N ASP A 21 12.92 8.36 -8.30
CA ASP A 21 13.23 7.73 -7.01
C ASP A 21 14.23 8.56 -6.20
N ARG A 22 15.28 9.08 -6.86
CA ARG A 22 16.26 9.96 -6.21
C ARG A 22 15.66 11.29 -5.74
N PHE A 23 14.72 11.87 -6.49
CA PHE A 23 14.03 13.09 -6.06
C PHE A 23 13.10 12.85 -4.87
N ILE A 24 12.38 11.73 -4.87
CA ILE A 24 11.52 11.30 -3.76
C ILE A 24 12.38 11.08 -2.50
N GLU A 25 13.48 10.35 -2.63
CA GLU A 25 14.42 10.11 -1.54
C GLU A 25 15.04 11.39 -0.96
N ALA A 26 15.40 12.35 -1.82
CA ALA A 26 15.92 13.64 -1.37
C ALA A 26 14.84 14.43 -0.61
N ALA A 27 13.61 14.42 -1.10
CA ALA A 27 12.48 15.09 -0.48
C ALA A 27 12.08 14.48 0.87
N ALA A 28 12.20 13.16 1.01
CA ALA A 28 11.89 12.45 2.26
C ALA A 28 12.85 12.81 3.41
N ARG A 29 14.04 13.34 3.09
CA ARG A 29 15.06 13.77 4.06
C ARG A 29 15.12 15.30 4.22
N ASP A 30 14.22 16.03 3.57
CA ASP A 30 14.18 17.49 3.63
C ASP A 30 13.71 17.96 5.03
N GLU A 31 14.25 19.07 5.52
CA GLU A 31 13.91 19.60 6.84
C GLU A 31 12.46 20.09 6.89
N GLU A 32 11.94 20.58 5.75
CA GLU A 32 10.60 21.11 5.66
C GLU A 32 9.56 19.97 5.66
N SER A 33 8.68 19.94 6.67
CA SER A 33 7.61 18.94 6.81
C SER A 33 6.75 18.84 5.55
N LEU A 34 6.45 19.98 4.93
CA LEU A 34 5.70 20.03 3.68
C LEU A 34 6.42 19.29 2.55
N MET A 35 7.74 19.33 2.47
CA MET A 35 8.48 18.60 1.44
C MET A 35 8.47 17.09 1.71
N ARG A 36 8.58 16.70 2.99
CA ARG A 36 8.45 15.29 3.43
C ARG A 36 7.07 14.71 3.13
N GLN A 37 6.00 15.50 3.31
CA GLN A 37 4.64 15.11 2.89
C GLN A 37 4.59 14.88 1.38
N SER A 38 5.09 15.80 0.54
CA SER A 38 5.13 15.57 -0.91
C SER A 38 5.96 14.35 -1.32
N ALA A 39 6.97 13.97 -0.53
CA ALA A 39 7.71 12.74 -0.75
C ALA A 39 6.85 11.50 -0.51
N LEU A 40 6.09 11.46 0.59
CA LEU A 40 5.16 10.36 0.90
C LEU A 40 4.04 10.27 -0.13
N HIS A 41 3.47 11.42 -0.51
CA HIS A 41 2.53 11.51 -1.62
C HIS A 41 3.10 10.85 -2.88
N ALA A 42 4.32 11.25 -3.26
CA ALA A 42 4.99 10.71 -4.44
C ALA A 42 5.26 9.19 -4.31
N MET A 43 5.65 8.70 -3.13
CA MET A 43 5.81 7.27 -2.86
C MET A 43 4.50 6.50 -3.11
N GLY A 44 3.38 6.99 -2.57
CA GLY A 44 2.04 6.44 -2.82
C GLY A 44 1.72 6.36 -4.31
N ARG A 45 1.87 7.49 -5.00
CA ARG A 45 1.53 7.63 -6.42
C ARG A 45 2.38 6.76 -7.35
N THR A 46 3.61 6.41 -6.93
CA THR A 46 4.42 5.47 -7.70
C THR A 46 3.86 4.05 -7.65
N CYS A 47 3.05 3.69 -6.66
CA CYS A 47 2.57 2.32 -6.41
C CYS A 47 3.72 1.31 -6.53
N ASP A 48 4.86 1.60 -5.92
CA ASP A 48 6.04 0.73 -5.90
C ASP A 48 6.28 0.21 -4.47
N PRO A 49 6.23 -1.12 -4.26
CA PRO A 49 6.37 -1.74 -2.93
C PRO A 49 7.69 -1.41 -2.23
N ARG A 50 8.73 -1.00 -2.97
CA ARG A 50 10.01 -0.60 -2.37
C ARG A 50 9.86 0.50 -1.31
N TRP A 51 8.81 1.33 -1.43
CA TRP A 51 8.56 2.42 -0.53
C TRP A 51 7.84 2.01 0.75
N LEU A 52 7.31 0.78 0.84
CA LEU A 52 6.57 0.31 2.03
C LEU A 52 7.38 0.50 3.31
N GLY A 53 8.65 0.13 3.31
CA GLY A 53 9.52 0.30 4.47
C GLY A 53 9.72 1.77 4.87
N HIS A 54 9.69 2.70 3.91
CA HIS A 54 9.75 4.14 4.18
C HIS A 54 8.42 4.68 4.72
N VAL A 55 7.33 4.29 4.08
CA VAL A 55 5.97 4.72 4.43
C VAL A 55 5.57 4.21 5.82
N MET A 56 5.77 2.92 6.12
CA MET A 56 5.46 2.34 7.43
C MET A 56 6.23 3.03 8.56
N ARG A 57 7.51 3.39 8.35
CA ARG A 57 8.28 4.16 9.33
C ARG A 57 7.75 5.58 9.52
N ALA A 58 7.20 6.20 8.48
CA ALA A 58 6.63 7.55 8.57
C ALA A 58 5.29 7.59 9.32
N MET A 59 4.59 6.45 9.41
CA MET A 59 3.38 6.33 10.24
C MET A 59 3.68 6.45 11.74
N ASP A 60 4.92 6.23 12.18
CA ASP A 60 5.35 6.45 13.57
C ASP A 60 5.83 7.89 13.84
N SER A 61 5.65 8.80 12.88
CA SER A 61 6.11 10.19 13.00
C SER A 61 5.39 10.93 14.13
N PRO A 62 6.07 11.81 14.90
CA PRO A 62 5.41 12.68 15.85
C PRO A 62 4.47 13.70 15.18
N GLU A 63 4.69 14.01 13.90
CA GLU A 63 3.90 14.97 13.13
C GLU A 63 2.67 14.29 12.51
N ALA A 64 1.46 14.69 12.93
CA ALA A 64 0.20 14.13 12.42
C ALA A 64 0.06 14.24 10.90
N ALA A 65 0.48 15.35 10.29
CA ALA A 65 0.46 15.54 8.84
C ALA A 65 1.34 14.53 8.08
N ILE A 66 2.44 14.07 8.69
CA ILE A 66 3.30 13.03 8.11
C ILE A 66 2.64 11.67 8.25
N ARG A 67 2.04 11.36 9.41
CA ARG A 67 1.29 10.11 9.60
C ARG A 67 0.11 10.00 8.65
N TYR A 68 -0.64 11.09 8.48
CA TYR A 68 -1.74 11.21 7.52
C TYR A 68 -1.31 10.83 6.10
N GLU A 69 -0.28 11.51 5.57
CA GLU A 69 0.16 11.28 4.20
C GLU A 69 0.78 9.89 4.03
N ALA A 70 1.50 9.40 5.04
CA ALA A 70 2.02 8.03 5.04
C ALA A 70 0.89 6.99 4.99
N THR A 71 -0.20 7.23 5.71
CA THR A 71 -1.35 6.31 5.77
C THR A 71 -2.05 6.22 4.41
N LEU A 72 -2.25 7.36 3.74
CA LEU A 72 -2.78 7.40 2.37
C LEU A 72 -1.85 6.71 1.38
N ALA A 73 -0.55 7.02 1.43
CA ALA A 73 0.44 6.39 0.57
C ALA A 73 0.50 4.87 0.74
N LEU A 74 0.32 4.38 1.97
CA LEU A 74 0.24 2.94 2.25
C LEU A 74 -0.96 2.30 1.54
N GLY A 75 -2.13 2.95 1.60
CA GLY A 75 -3.33 2.52 0.89
C GLY A 75 -3.11 2.43 -0.62
N GLU A 76 -2.49 3.44 -1.23
CA GLU A 76 -2.21 3.46 -2.69
C GLU A 76 -1.20 2.38 -3.13
N ILE A 77 -0.18 2.10 -2.31
CA ILE A 77 0.79 1.04 -2.61
C ILE A 77 0.14 -0.33 -2.42
N ALA A 78 -0.63 -0.52 -1.34
CA ALA A 78 -1.27 -1.77 -0.99
C ALA A 78 -2.48 -2.12 -1.87
N GLU A 79 -3.10 -1.14 -2.54
CA GLU A 79 -4.10 -1.37 -3.59
C GLU A 79 -3.47 -2.01 -4.85
N ALA A 80 -2.23 -1.63 -5.18
CA ALA A 80 -1.51 -2.17 -6.33
C ALA A 80 -0.84 -3.53 -6.04
N GLU A 81 -0.54 -3.82 -4.77
CA GLU A 81 -0.05 -5.12 -4.31
C GLU A 81 -1.21 -6.05 -4.01
N HIS A 82 -1.09 -7.34 -4.36
CA HIS A 82 -2.15 -8.31 -4.08
C HIS A 82 -2.49 -8.35 -2.56
N PRO A 83 -3.78 -8.40 -2.18
CA PRO A 83 -4.30 -8.16 -0.82
C PRO A 83 -3.89 -9.20 0.26
N GLU A 84 -2.98 -10.11 -0.05
CA GLU A 84 -2.46 -11.14 0.88
C GLU A 84 -1.28 -10.67 1.75
N HIS A 85 -0.66 -9.52 1.45
CA HIS A 85 0.41 -9.00 2.30
C HIS A 85 -0.15 -8.45 3.62
N SER A 86 -0.04 -9.25 4.68
CA SER A 86 -0.66 -9.00 5.99
C SER A 86 -0.03 -7.86 6.81
N GLY A 87 1.10 -7.30 6.36
CA GLY A 87 1.83 -6.25 7.08
C GLY A 87 1.10 -4.91 7.14
N HIS A 88 0.55 -4.44 6.02
CA HIS A 88 -0.11 -3.12 5.96
C HIS A 88 -1.42 -3.07 6.74
N LEU A 89 -2.21 -4.16 6.75
CA LEU A 89 -3.45 -4.23 7.52
C LEU A 89 -3.22 -4.12 9.03
N ARG A 90 -2.06 -4.59 9.52
CA ARG A 90 -1.70 -4.40 10.93
C ARG A 90 -1.45 -2.93 11.24
N CYS A 91 -0.63 -2.25 10.45
CA CYS A 91 -0.33 -0.83 10.64
C CYS A 91 -1.60 0.02 10.55
N LEU A 92 -2.48 -0.25 9.58
CA LEU A 92 -3.75 0.46 9.44
C LEU A 92 -4.69 0.23 10.63
N ARG A 93 -4.72 -0.97 11.21
CA ARG A 93 -5.48 -1.20 12.45
C ARG A 93 -4.97 -0.33 13.60
N GLU A 94 -3.67 -0.23 13.79
CA GLU A 94 -3.08 0.62 14.82
C GLU A 94 -3.38 2.12 14.56
N THR A 95 -3.51 2.51 13.29
CA THR A 95 -3.80 3.90 12.88
C THR A 95 -5.27 4.31 13.03
N LEU A 96 -6.20 3.35 13.03
CA LEU A 96 -7.62 3.62 13.32
C LEU A 96 -7.83 4.16 14.75
N ASP A 97 -6.89 3.90 15.66
CA ASP A 97 -6.88 4.39 17.03
C ASP A 97 -5.90 5.57 17.24
N ASP A 98 -5.46 6.25 16.17
CA ASP A 98 -4.55 7.41 16.27
C ASP A 98 -5.15 8.53 17.12
N THR A 99 -4.30 9.35 17.73
CA THR A 99 -4.73 10.55 18.48
C THR A 99 -5.37 11.63 17.62
N ASP A 100 -5.08 11.67 16.32
CA ASP A 100 -5.53 12.69 15.38
C ASP A 100 -6.65 12.14 14.48
N LEU A 101 -7.76 12.87 14.42
CA LEU A 101 -8.95 12.46 13.67
C LEU A 101 -8.70 12.32 12.16
N GLU A 102 -7.91 13.22 11.57
CA GLU A 102 -7.64 13.19 10.13
C GLU A 102 -6.82 11.94 9.79
N VAL A 103 -5.90 11.53 10.68
CA VAL A 103 -5.12 10.31 10.53
C VAL A 103 -6.01 9.06 10.63
N GLN A 104 -6.96 9.04 11.58
CA GLN A 104 -7.94 7.95 11.68
C GLN A 104 -8.80 7.83 10.41
N LEU A 105 -9.27 8.95 9.87
CA LEU A 105 -10.05 8.99 8.63
C LEU A 105 -9.22 8.55 7.42
N ALA A 106 -7.95 8.95 7.35
CA ALA A 106 -7.02 8.46 6.33
C ALA A 106 -6.85 6.94 6.39
N ALA A 107 -6.84 6.34 7.58
CA ALA A 107 -6.79 4.88 7.72
C ALA A 107 -8.05 4.21 7.16
N VAL A 108 -9.24 4.79 7.39
CA VAL A 108 -10.49 4.30 6.79
C VAL A 108 -10.41 4.38 5.27
N THR A 109 -9.98 5.50 4.70
CA THR A 109 -9.81 5.66 3.24
C THR A 109 -8.79 4.66 2.69
N ALA A 110 -7.66 4.44 3.37
CA ALA A 110 -6.67 3.46 2.94
C ALA A 110 -7.24 2.03 2.94
N LEU A 111 -8.02 1.67 3.96
CA LEU A 111 -8.70 0.36 4.03
C LEU A 111 -9.76 0.18 2.95
N GLU A 112 -10.52 1.23 2.65
CA GLU A 112 -11.47 1.25 1.54
C GLU A 112 -10.76 0.94 0.21
N ARG A 113 -9.66 1.64 -0.08
CA ARG A 113 -8.87 1.44 -1.30
C ARG A 113 -8.28 0.04 -1.42
N ILE A 114 -7.74 -0.49 -0.32
CA ILE A 114 -7.16 -1.85 -0.32
C ILE A 114 -8.23 -2.90 -0.57
N GLY A 115 -9.41 -2.71 0.02
CA GLY A 115 -10.51 -3.66 -0.09
C GLY A 115 -10.15 -5.07 0.41
N GLY A 116 -10.83 -6.07 -0.15
CA GLY A 116 -10.70 -7.46 0.28
C GLY A 116 -11.26 -7.76 1.67
N GLU A 117 -11.30 -9.04 2.04
CA GLU A 117 -11.95 -9.45 3.30
C GLU A 117 -11.20 -8.97 4.55
N GLY A 118 -9.87 -8.81 4.44
CA GLY A 118 -9.04 -8.27 5.51
C GLY A 118 -9.40 -6.84 5.86
N ALA A 119 -9.45 -5.94 4.88
CA ALA A 119 -9.82 -4.54 5.12
C ALA A 119 -11.29 -4.39 5.49
N ARG A 120 -12.20 -5.15 4.85
CA ARG A 120 -13.63 -5.17 5.23
C ARG A 120 -13.84 -5.55 6.69
N ARG A 121 -13.06 -6.48 7.24
CA ARG A 121 -13.10 -6.82 8.67
C ARG A 121 -12.72 -5.63 9.56
N LEU A 122 -11.64 -4.93 9.22
CA LEU A 122 -11.19 -3.75 9.97
C LEU A 122 -12.19 -2.59 9.88
N LEU A 123 -12.76 -2.36 8.69
CA LEU A 123 -13.83 -1.37 8.53
C LEU A 123 -15.06 -1.70 9.37
N ARG A 124 -15.47 -2.99 9.44
CA ARG A 124 -16.57 -3.42 10.32
C ARG A 124 -16.26 -3.14 11.79
N GLU A 125 -15.04 -3.40 12.24
CA GLU A 125 -14.58 -3.05 13.59
C GLU A 125 -14.65 -1.53 13.81
N ALA A 126 -14.19 -0.73 12.85
CA ALA A 126 -14.19 0.74 12.90
C ALA A 126 -15.61 1.35 12.95
N THR A 127 -16.65 0.66 12.48
CA THR A 127 -18.04 1.14 12.64
C THR A 127 -18.50 1.25 14.10
N GLY A 128 -17.81 0.55 15.02
CA GLY A 128 -18.02 0.63 16.46
C GLY A 128 -17.12 1.65 17.17
N SER A 129 -16.34 2.44 16.43
CA SER A 129 -15.46 3.46 16.99
C SER A 129 -16.24 4.48 17.84
N PRO A 130 -15.69 4.95 18.98
CA PRO A 130 -16.30 6.02 19.77
C PRO A 130 -16.39 7.35 19.01
N GLU A 131 -15.56 7.52 17.96
CA GLU A 131 -15.54 8.72 17.13
C GLU A 131 -16.60 8.62 16.01
N PRO A 132 -17.66 9.45 16.03
CA PRO A 132 -18.76 9.34 15.07
C PRO A 132 -18.33 9.55 13.63
N SER A 133 -17.32 10.38 13.39
CA SER A 133 -16.81 10.66 12.04
C SER A 133 -16.16 9.42 11.43
N VAL A 134 -15.35 8.71 12.23
CA VAL A 134 -14.71 7.45 11.82
C VAL A 134 -15.74 6.35 11.63
N ALA A 135 -16.68 6.20 12.57
CA ALA A 135 -17.76 5.22 12.46
C ALA A 135 -18.70 5.48 11.27
N GLY A 136 -18.89 6.75 10.90
CA GLY A 136 -19.61 7.18 9.71
C GLY A 136 -18.88 6.78 8.44
N ALA A 137 -17.62 7.22 8.31
CA ALA A 137 -16.76 6.94 7.16
C ALA A 137 -16.58 5.43 6.93
N ALA A 138 -16.38 4.65 8.00
CA ALA A 138 -16.21 3.20 7.87
C ALA A 138 -17.46 2.49 7.33
N ARG A 139 -18.66 2.99 7.65
CA ARG A 139 -19.92 2.47 7.12
C ARG A 139 -20.08 2.82 5.65
N GLU A 140 -19.79 4.06 5.28
CA GLU A 140 -19.82 4.51 3.88
C GLU A 140 -18.83 3.70 3.03
N ALA A 141 -17.61 3.49 3.51
CA ALA A 141 -16.60 2.67 2.84
C ALA A 141 -17.08 1.21 2.64
N LEU A 142 -17.74 0.60 3.63
CA LEU A 142 -18.30 -0.74 3.50
C LEU A 142 -19.45 -0.80 2.47
N GLU A 143 -20.29 0.22 2.42
CA GLU A 143 -21.36 0.34 1.43
C GLU A 143 -20.78 0.52 0.02
N GLY A 144 -19.78 1.39 -0.14
CA GLY A 144 -19.07 1.60 -1.41
C GLY A 144 -18.45 0.31 -1.94
N LEU A 145 -17.72 -0.41 -1.09
CA LEU A 145 -17.12 -1.70 -1.44
C LEU A 145 -18.15 -2.79 -1.79
N ALA A 146 -19.34 -2.75 -1.20
CA ALA A 146 -20.41 -3.71 -1.52
C ALA A 146 -21.08 -3.40 -2.87
N VAL A 147 -21.23 -2.11 -3.20
CA VAL A 147 -21.73 -1.67 -4.50
C VAL A 147 -20.76 -2.06 -5.62
N GLU A 148 -19.45 -1.89 -5.40
CA GLU A 148 -18.42 -2.28 -6.36
C GLU A 148 -18.46 -3.79 -6.67
N ASP A 149 -18.58 -4.63 -5.64
CA ASP A 149 -18.74 -6.09 -5.77
C ASP A 149 -19.96 -6.45 -6.63
N ALA A 150 -21.11 -5.83 -6.34
CA ALA A 150 -22.35 -6.08 -7.05
C ALA A 150 -22.28 -5.65 -8.53
N LEU A 151 -21.54 -4.57 -8.84
CA LEU A 151 -21.31 -4.13 -10.22
C LEU A 151 -20.41 -5.10 -10.98
N LEU A 152 -19.40 -5.68 -10.33
CA LEU A 152 -18.53 -6.68 -10.95
C LEU A 152 -19.27 -7.98 -11.27
N ASP A 153 -20.19 -8.40 -10.40
CA ASP A 153 -21.04 -9.58 -10.61
C ASP A 153 -22.01 -9.42 -11.79
N ASP A 154 -22.61 -8.23 -11.97
CA ASP A 154 -23.57 -7.96 -13.05
C ASP A 154 -22.90 -7.95 -14.44
N VAL A 155 -21.68 -7.40 -14.55
CA VAL A 155 -20.89 -7.41 -15.80
C VAL A 155 -20.39 -8.82 -16.12
N GLY A 156 -20.04 -9.62 -15.10
CA GLY A 156 -19.66 -11.03 -15.26
C GLY A 156 -20.81 -11.92 -15.77
N GLY A 157 -22.05 -11.61 -15.40
CA GLY A 157 -23.25 -12.32 -15.86
C GLY A 157 -23.59 -12.11 -17.34
N SER A 158 -23.24 -10.96 -17.92
CA SER A 158 -23.62 -10.60 -19.30
C SER A 158 -22.76 -11.27 -20.38
N LEU A 159 -21.52 -11.69 -20.06
CA LEU A 159 -20.64 -12.38 -21.01
C LEU A 159 -20.88 -13.91 -21.07
N ALA A 160 -21.60 -14.48 -20.10
CA ALA A 160 -21.91 -15.90 -20.08
C ALA A 160 -23.02 -16.32 -21.07
N ASP A 161 -23.84 -15.37 -21.55
CA ASP A 161 -24.91 -15.61 -22.53
C ASP A 161 -24.54 -15.21 -23.97
N GLY A 162 -23.28 -14.84 -24.19
CA GLY A 162 -22.69 -14.55 -25.48
C GLY A 162 -22.44 -15.84 -26.28
N ARG A 163 -23.52 -16.39 -26.85
CA ARG A 163 -23.50 -17.31 -27.99
C ARG A 163 -22.36 -16.91 -28.94
N THR A 164 -21.28 -17.67 -28.93
CA THR A 164 -20.14 -17.46 -29.82
C THR A 164 -20.63 -17.53 -31.27
N MET A 165 -20.76 -16.37 -31.93
CA MET A 165 -21.00 -16.30 -33.37
C MET A 165 -19.73 -16.70 -34.15
N TYR A 166 -18.57 -16.68 -33.50
CA TYR A 166 -17.34 -17.29 -34.00
C TYR A 166 -17.21 -18.75 -33.56
N GLY A 167 -18.16 -19.57 -34.00
CA GLY A 167 -17.95 -21.00 -34.14
C GLY A 167 -17.07 -21.23 -35.37
N GLY A 168 -15.75 -21.20 -35.19
CA GLY A 168 -14.84 -21.52 -36.29
C GLY A 168 -13.40 -21.13 -35.99
N PHE A 169 -12.56 -22.16 -36.01
CA PHE A 169 -11.09 -22.16 -36.05
C PHE A 169 -10.31 -22.25 -34.74
N LEU A 170 -9.46 -23.28 -34.74
CA LEU A 170 -8.44 -23.70 -33.76
C LEU A 170 -8.97 -24.46 -32.54
N ARG A 171 -9.25 -25.75 -32.77
CA ARG A 171 -8.83 -26.76 -31.80
C ARG A 171 -7.30 -26.78 -31.81
N PRO A 172 -6.59 -26.45 -30.71
CA PRO A 172 -5.23 -26.92 -30.57
C PRO A 172 -5.32 -28.43 -30.37
N ASP A 173 -4.57 -29.16 -31.19
CA ASP A 173 -4.33 -30.58 -31.01
C ASP A 173 -3.86 -30.83 -29.58
N ARG A 174 -4.39 -31.91 -29.00
CA ARG A 174 -3.92 -32.47 -27.72
C ARG A 174 -2.59 -33.17 -27.96
N GLU A 175 -1.88 -33.34 -26.84
CA GLU A 175 -0.57 -33.99 -26.62
C GLU A 175 0.52 -32.90 -26.69
N ASP A 176 0.93 -32.33 -25.55
CA ASP A 176 1.76 -33.02 -24.55
C ASP A 176 1.34 -32.74 -23.08
N GLU A 177 1.15 -33.81 -22.30
CA GLU A 177 1.06 -33.79 -20.84
C GLU A 177 2.47 -33.77 -20.23
N GLU A 178 2.90 -32.66 -19.64
CA GLU A 178 3.89 -32.67 -18.57
C GLU A 178 3.39 -31.81 -17.41
N GLY A 179 3.24 -32.45 -16.26
CA GLY A 179 2.66 -31.89 -15.05
C GLY A 179 3.44 -30.69 -14.53
N TYR A 180 2.78 -29.53 -14.49
CA TYR A 180 3.23 -28.40 -13.71
C TYR A 180 2.84 -28.61 -12.24
N ASP A 181 3.75 -29.23 -11.48
CA ASP A 181 3.69 -29.27 -10.02
C ASP A 181 4.13 -27.91 -9.45
N TRP A 182 3.14 -27.07 -9.10
CA TRP A 182 3.38 -25.74 -8.52
C TRP A 182 3.82 -25.79 -7.04
N ARG A 183 3.93 -26.97 -6.41
CA ARG A 183 4.36 -27.12 -5.01
C ARG A 183 5.87 -27.26 -4.81
N ALA A 184 6.68 -27.29 -5.87
CA ALA A 184 8.14 -27.32 -5.73
C ALA A 184 8.75 -25.90 -5.69
N ARG A 185 8.64 -25.25 -4.53
CA ARG A 185 9.63 -24.24 -4.08
C ARG A 185 10.09 -24.60 -2.69
N GLU A 186 10.90 -25.64 -2.60
CA GLU A 186 11.82 -25.81 -1.49
C GLU A 186 13.02 -24.89 -1.76
N ILE A 187 12.99 -23.69 -1.16
CA ILE A 187 14.19 -22.85 -1.09
C ILE A 187 15.11 -23.54 -0.08
N VAL A 188 16.07 -24.29 -0.59
CA VAL A 188 17.21 -24.76 0.21
C VAL A 188 18.03 -23.51 0.53
N VAL A 189 17.90 -23.02 1.76
CA VAL A 189 18.85 -22.09 2.35
C VAL A 189 20.00 -22.95 2.88
N GLU A 190 21.08 -23.09 2.11
CA GLU A 190 22.35 -23.55 2.66
C GLU A 190 22.84 -22.49 3.64
N ALA A 191 22.77 -22.82 4.93
CA ALA A 191 23.43 -22.10 5.98
C ALA A 191 24.93 -22.40 5.93
N ASP A 192 25.74 -21.39 5.67
CA ASP A 192 27.17 -21.42 5.99
C ASP A 192 27.37 -20.68 7.32
N GLU A 193 27.30 -21.44 8.41
CA GLU A 193 27.72 -20.99 9.75
C GLU A 193 29.24 -21.10 9.87
N ALA A 194 29.98 -20.05 9.49
CA ALA A 194 31.39 -19.92 9.88
C ALA A 194 31.95 -18.49 9.74
N SER A 195 31.49 -17.55 10.56
CA SER A 195 32.33 -16.48 11.14
C SER A 195 31.45 -15.46 11.89
N LEU A 196 30.97 -15.87 13.07
CA LEU A 196 30.74 -14.91 14.15
C LEU A 196 32.12 -14.67 14.77
N ASP A 197 32.70 -13.50 14.52
CA ASP A 197 33.47 -12.73 15.50
C ASP A 197 33.91 -11.38 14.91
N GLU A 198 33.79 -10.34 15.73
CA GLU A 198 34.38 -9.00 15.60
C GLU A 198 33.84 -8.04 14.52
N ALA A 199 32.82 -7.25 14.89
CA ALA A 199 32.84 -5.78 14.79
C ALA A 199 31.48 -5.17 15.19
N TYR A 200 31.09 -5.35 16.47
CA TYR A 200 30.37 -4.28 17.16
C TYR A 200 31.39 -3.21 17.47
N LEU A 201 31.33 -2.08 16.75
CA LEU A 201 31.77 -0.73 17.12
C LEU A 201 32.14 0.03 15.83
N GLU A 202 31.18 0.79 15.30
CA GLU A 202 31.30 2.22 14.94
C GLU A 202 30.11 2.64 14.07
N ASP A 203 29.31 3.55 14.61
CA ASP A 203 28.10 4.15 14.03
C ASP A 203 28.46 5.39 13.20
N PRO A 204 28.09 5.45 11.90
CA PRO A 204 28.04 6.70 11.18
C PRO A 204 26.65 6.90 10.53
N GLY A 205 25.59 7.01 11.34
CA GLY A 205 24.25 7.23 10.78
C GLY A 205 23.17 7.78 11.71
N ALA A 206 23.49 8.12 12.95
CA ALA A 206 22.54 8.73 13.89
C ALA A 206 21.94 10.04 13.34
N TRP A 207 20.66 10.02 12.96
CA TRP A 207 19.85 11.23 12.80
C TRP A 207 19.37 11.72 14.18
N PRO A 208 19.39 13.04 14.45
CA PRO A 208 19.22 13.57 15.79
C PRO A 208 17.76 13.49 16.23
N ARG A 209 17.56 12.88 17.41
CA ARG A 209 16.34 13.07 18.20
C ARG A 209 16.36 14.49 18.75
N ASN A 210 15.66 15.42 18.11
CA ASN A 210 15.45 16.74 18.71
C ASN A 210 14.37 16.63 19.80
N ASN A 211 14.79 17.01 21.00
CA ASN A 211 14.00 17.21 22.21
C ASN A 211 13.25 18.54 22.16
#